data_AF-A0A8J3KWB3-F1
#
_entry.id   AF-A0A8J3KWB3-F1
#
_cell.length_a   1.000
_cell.length_b   1.000
_cell.length_c   1.000
_cell.angle_alpha   90.00
_cell.angle_beta   90.00
_cell.angle_gamma   90.00
#
_symmetry.space_group_name_H-M   'P 1'
#
loop_
_entity.id
_entity.type
_entity.pdbx_description
1 polymer ?
#
loop_
_entity_poly.entity_id
_entity_poly.type
_entity_poly.pdbx_seq_one_letter_code
_entity_poly.pdbx_strand_id
1 'polypeptide(L)'
;MSIQSAYGALRYDQPVLTPFGWRQANDLREGDAAVRVNGLPCTVTGVYHHGIREMFEVVISDGTTVVVGKDHLWSTTPSKDRNRGRAASVRTTGALAASVRLPSGRVNHYLPTLAGPLWMPDASLPLDPYALGVLLGDGGLSQGSVMLTNPEQEIVNAVAAALPQGVHLVQVSDIDYRLSAGANTVPGRRGWVNPLLDILRELGVWGCRSYDKAIPERYLFGSIEQRLALMQGLFDTDGSAARTSVEFSSASKQLAEQVAWLVQSLGGVARTTERHPWFTYRGERRNGHVSYRMRISLPNDIPPFRLARKRDALQPLTRFAPYRQVLEVRPVPAAEAVGIAVDAGDDLFLTAGCVPTHGCPRVNVRTAEGAIR
;
A
#
# COMPACT_ATOMS: atom_id res chain seq x y z
N MET A 1 10.09 -2.06 40.97
CA MET A 1 10.90 -2.38 39.77
C MET A 1 9.96 -2.99 38.75
N SER A 2 9.59 -2.24 37.71
CA SER A 2 8.77 -2.78 36.61
C SER A 2 9.63 -3.78 35.85
N ILE A 3 9.16 -5.02 35.74
CA ILE A 3 9.78 -6.02 34.85
C ILE A 3 9.48 -5.50 33.44
N GLN A 4 10.39 -4.71 32.87
CA GLN A 4 10.31 -4.36 31.46
C GLN A 4 10.47 -5.67 30.69
N SER A 5 9.38 -6.15 30.11
CA SER A 5 9.42 -7.22 29.11
C SER A 5 10.45 -6.84 28.05
N ALA A 6 11.45 -7.70 27.80
CA ALA A 6 12.43 -7.49 26.73
C ALA A 6 11.83 -7.74 25.32
N TYR A 7 10.56 -8.18 25.26
CA TYR A 7 9.83 -8.46 24.03
C TYR A 7 9.20 -7.20 23.44
N GLY A 8 9.07 -7.16 22.12
CA GLY A 8 8.37 -6.09 21.40
C GLY A 8 9.22 -4.88 21.02
N ALA A 9 10.56 -4.97 21.15
CA ALA A 9 11.48 -3.87 20.89
C ALA A 9 11.52 -3.48 19.40
N LEU A 10 10.93 -2.34 19.06
CA LEU A 10 11.02 -1.68 17.74
C LEU A 10 12.05 -0.55 17.81
N ARG A 11 12.76 -0.28 16.72
CA ARG A 11 13.58 0.94 16.63
C ARG A 11 12.68 2.17 16.76
N TYR A 12 13.15 3.24 17.40
CA TYR A 12 12.34 4.44 17.68
C TYR A 12 11.63 5.03 16.45
N ASP A 13 12.31 5.06 15.31
CA ASP A 13 11.80 5.59 14.03
C ASP A 13 10.98 4.57 13.22
N GLN A 14 10.82 3.33 13.73
CA GLN A 14 10.07 2.29 13.03
C GLN A 14 8.61 2.75 12.86
N PRO A 15 8.09 2.80 11.62
CA PRO A 15 6.73 3.27 11.39
C PRO A 15 5.69 2.33 12.02
N VAL A 16 4.71 2.91 12.71
CA VAL A 16 3.50 2.26 13.19
C VAL A 16 2.32 2.87 12.46
N LEU A 17 1.45 2.00 11.95
CA LEU A 17 0.28 2.44 11.21
C LEU A 17 -0.81 2.87 12.18
N THR A 18 -1.38 4.04 11.92
CA THR A 18 -2.57 4.57 12.58
C THR A 18 -3.68 4.78 11.55
N PRO A 19 -4.95 4.93 11.97
CA PRO A 19 -6.05 5.29 11.06
C PRO A 19 -5.86 6.64 10.33
N PHE A 20 -4.90 7.45 10.78
CA PHE A 20 -4.60 8.79 10.25
C PHE A 20 -3.25 8.87 9.53
N GLY A 21 -2.63 7.71 9.23
CA GLY A 21 -1.32 7.62 8.60
C GLY A 21 -0.24 7.07 9.51
N TRP A 22 1.01 7.23 9.08
CA TRP A 22 2.18 6.68 9.75
C TRP A 22 2.65 7.56 10.91
N ARG A 23 2.97 6.95 12.04
CA ARG A 23 3.69 7.60 13.15
C ARG A 23 4.93 6.81 13.51
N GLN A 24 5.97 7.46 14.01
CA GLN A 24 7.13 6.73 14.52
C GLN A 24 6.75 6.04 15.83
N ALA A 25 7.32 4.87 16.09
CA ALA A 25 7.03 4.10 17.30
C ALA A 25 7.29 4.93 18.58
N ASN A 26 8.35 5.73 18.61
CA ASN A 26 8.70 6.58 19.75
C ASN A 26 7.74 7.78 19.96
N ASP A 27 6.97 8.17 18.94
CA ASP A 27 6.03 9.27 19.07
C ASP A 27 4.70 8.84 19.72
N LEU A 28 4.43 7.54 19.77
CA LEU A 28 3.19 7.00 20.32
C LEU A 28 3.13 7.16 21.84
N ARG A 29 1.92 7.32 22.35
CA ARG A 29 1.59 7.40 23.77
C ARG A 29 0.39 6.49 24.08
N GLU A 30 0.22 6.17 25.36
CA GLU A 30 -1.02 5.51 25.82
C GLU A 30 -2.25 6.35 25.41
N GLY A 31 -3.28 5.67 24.89
CA GLY A 31 -4.48 6.29 24.36
C GLY A 31 -4.41 6.63 22.86
N ASP A 32 -3.23 6.62 22.23
CA ASP A 32 -3.12 6.80 20.79
C ASP A 32 -3.75 5.63 20.02
N ALA A 33 -4.11 5.86 18.74
CA ALA A 33 -4.62 4.81 17.87
C ALA A 33 -3.49 4.09 17.11
N ALA A 34 -3.62 2.78 17.00
CA ALA A 34 -2.87 1.92 16.07
C ALA A 34 -3.87 1.13 15.20
N VAL A 35 -3.37 0.31 14.28
CA VAL A 35 -4.21 -0.57 13.45
C VAL A 35 -3.85 -2.03 13.70
N ARG A 36 -4.87 -2.86 13.98
CA ARG A 36 -4.74 -4.30 14.17
C ARG A 36 -4.81 -5.06 12.84
N VAL A 37 -4.50 -6.35 12.86
CA VAL A 37 -4.28 -7.17 11.65
C VAL A 37 -5.51 -7.37 10.75
N ASN A 38 -6.72 -7.18 11.28
CA ASN A 38 -7.96 -7.19 10.48
C ASN A 38 -8.31 -5.82 9.88
N GLY A 39 -7.38 -4.86 9.95
CA GLY A 39 -7.52 -3.54 9.35
C GLY A 39 -8.29 -2.52 10.20
N LEU A 40 -8.86 -2.91 11.35
CA LEU A 40 -9.60 -1.99 12.20
C LEU A 40 -8.68 -1.24 13.19
N PRO A 41 -9.08 -0.06 13.68
CA PRO A 41 -8.35 0.64 14.74
C PRO A 41 -8.28 -0.17 16.04
N CYS A 42 -7.21 0.01 16.80
CA CYS A 42 -7.08 -0.40 18.20
C CYS A 42 -6.37 0.70 19.01
N THR A 43 -6.44 0.62 20.33
CA THR A 43 -5.83 1.61 21.22
C THR A 43 -4.45 1.15 21.67
N VAL A 44 -3.48 2.05 21.70
CA VAL A 44 -2.19 1.85 22.36
C VAL A 44 -2.40 1.92 23.87
N THR A 45 -2.01 0.86 24.56
CA THR A 45 -2.26 0.68 25.99
C THR A 45 -1.01 0.73 26.85
N GLY A 46 0.16 0.83 26.23
CA GLY A 46 1.44 0.97 26.90
C GLY A 46 2.56 1.29 25.92
N VAL A 47 3.50 2.12 26.36
CA VAL A 47 4.72 2.47 25.61
C VAL A 47 5.91 2.31 26.55
N TYR A 48 6.85 1.42 26.20
CA TYR A 48 7.93 0.98 27.08
C TYR A 48 9.29 1.24 26.45
N HIS A 49 10.05 2.18 27.00
CA HIS A 49 11.41 2.46 26.52
C HIS A 49 12.39 1.41 27.04
N HIS A 50 13.10 0.75 26.13
CA HIS A 50 14.07 -0.30 26.43
C HIS A 50 15.52 0.18 26.37
N GLY A 51 15.76 1.45 26.02
CA GLY A 51 17.10 2.00 25.79
C GLY A 51 17.77 1.37 24.56
N ILE A 52 19.10 1.44 24.52
CA ILE A 52 19.90 0.84 23.45
C ILE A 52 19.80 -0.69 23.48
N ARG A 53 19.41 -1.28 22.35
CA ARG A 53 19.33 -2.74 22.14
C ARG A 53 20.08 -3.15 20.89
N GLU A 54 20.52 -4.41 20.85
CA GLU A 54 20.94 -5.06 19.60
C GLU A 54 19.75 -5.10 18.62
N MET A 55 19.99 -4.70 17.38
CA MET A 55 18.96 -4.55 16.36
C MET A 55 19.20 -5.47 15.17
N PHE A 56 18.10 -5.90 14.57
CA PHE A 56 18.07 -6.72 13.37
C PHE A 56 17.12 -6.10 12.37
N GLU A 57 17.56 -6.01 11.12
CA GLU A 57 16.69 -5.65 10.00
C GLU A 57 16.13 -6.92 9.37
N VAL A 58 14.81 -7.04 9.38
CA VAL A 58 14.04 -8.11 8.73
C VAL A 58 13.62 -7.61 7.35
N VAL A 59 14.16 -8.25 6.30
CA VAL A 59 13.88 -7.89 4.90
C VAL A 59 12.81 -8.80 4.33
N ILE A 60 11.75 -8.21 3.79
CA ILE A 60 10.55 -8.91 3.34
C ILE A 60 10.50 -8.96 1.80
N SER A 61 9.82 -9.97 1.26
CA SER A 61 9.80 -10.29 -0.18
C SER A 61 9.21 -9.22 -1.11
N ASP A 62 8.53 -8.22 -0.55
CA ASP A 62 7.99 -7.07 -1.28
C ASP A 62 8.88 -5.81 -1.18
N GLY A 63 10.03 -5.92 -0.50
CA GLY A 63 10.98 -4.83 -0.29
C GLY A 63 10.82 -4.12 1.05
N THR A 64 9.76 -4.42 1.82
CA THR A 64 9.55 -3.83 3.16
C THR A 64 10.67 -4.27 4.11
N THR A 65 11.13 -3.34 4.95
CA THR A 65 12.05 -3.63 6.05
C THR A 65 11.44 -3.25 7.39
N VAL A 66 11.76 -4.04 8.42
CA VAL A 66 11.35 -3.79 9.81
C VAL A 66 12.55 -4.00 10.71
N VAL A 67 12.87 -2.99 11.52
CA VAL A 67 14.04 -3.02 12.42
C VAL A 67 13.60 -3.22 13.86
N VAL A 68 13.99 -4.36 14.42
CA VAL A 68 13.53 -4.83 15.73
C VAL A 68 14.65 -5.51 16.54
N GLY A 69 14.42 -5.63 17.84
CA GLY A 69 15.31 -6.37 18.74
C GLY A 69 15.31 -7.88 18.48
N LYS A 70 16.34 -8.55 18.99
CA LYS A 70 16.55 -10.00 18.88
C LYS A 70 15.37 -10.85 19.37
N ASP A 71 14.73 -10.43 20.45
CA ASP A 71 13.64 -11.15 21.11
C ASP A 71 12.25 -10.74 20.58
N HIS A 72 12.18 -9.84 19.60
CA HIS A 72 10.91 -9.41 19.00
C HIS A 72 10.16 -10.58 18.37
N LEU A 73 8.84 -10.64 18.59
CA LEU A 73 8.02 -11.79 18.22
C LEU A 73 7.38 -11.64 16.85
N TRP A 74 7.39 -12.73 16.08
CA TRP A 74 6.88 -12.82 14.72
C TRP A 74 5.95 -14.01 14.55
N SER A 75 4.75 -13.77 14.00
CA SER A 75 3.85 -14.83 13.55
C SER A 75 4.30 -15.28 12.17
N THR A 76 4.90 -16.47 12.07
CA THR A 76 5.40 -17.00 10.80
C THR A 76 4.97 -18.46 10.58
N THR A 77 4.77 -18.83 9.32
CA THR A 77 4.53 -20.21 8.92
C THR A 77 5.74 -20.73 8.14
N PRO A 78 6.47 -21.75 8.63
CA PRO A 78 7.56 -22.37 7.87
C PRO A 78 7.06 -23.04 6.59
N SER A 79 7.93 -23.17 5.60
CA SER A 79 7.59 -23.72 4.27
C SER A 79 6.95 -25.10 4.35
N LYS A 80 7.46 -25.97 5.23
CA LYS A 80 6.93 -27.32 5.46
C LYS A 80 5.51 -27.30 6.04
N ASP A 81 5.27 -26.41 6.99
CA ASP A 81 3.98 -26.28 7.69
C ASP A 81 2.94 -25.64 6.77
N ARG A 82 3.33 -24.63 5.98
CA ARG A 82 2.48 -24.00 4.96
C ARG A 82 2.00 -25.01 3.92
N ASN A 83 2.89 -25.88 3.44
CA ASN A 83 2.52 -26.92 2.47
C ASN A 83 1.56 -27.98 3.06
N ARG A 84 1.52 -28.11 4.39
CA ARG A 84 0.62 -29.01 5.13
C ARG A 84 -0.64 -28.31 5.64
N GLY A 85 -0.86 -27.03 5.32
CA GLY A 85 -2.02 -26.28 5.79
C GLY A 85 -2.03 -26.00 7.29
N ARG A 86 -0.86 -26.00 7.95
CA ARG A 86 -0.75 -25.70 9.38
C ARG A 86 -0.76 -24.20 9.64
N ALA A 87 -1.30 -23.82 10.80
CA ALA A 87 -1.35 -22.44 11.27
C ALA A 87 0.06 -21.85 11.52
N ALA A 88 0.12 -20.52 11.59
CA ALA A 88 1.33 -19.79 11.96
C ALA A 88 1.75 -20.11 13.40
N SER A 89 3.04 -19.94 13.68
CA SER A 89 3.63 -20.08 15.01
C SER A 89 4.51 -18.89 15.33
N VAL A 90 4.55 -18.52 16.60
CA VAL A 90 5.33 -17.38 17.11
C VAL A 90 6.80 -17.75 17.23
N ARG A 91 7.69 -16.87 16.77
CA ARG A 91 9.15 -17.00 16.86
C ARG A 91 9.80 -15.67 17.19
N THR A 92 10.93 -15.68 17.88
CA THR A 92 11.75 -14.47 18.05
C THR A 92 12.51 -14.12 16.76
N THR A 93 12.93 -12.87 16.60
CA THR A 93 13.82 -12.44 15.50
C THR A 93 15.10 -13.28 15.46
N GLY A 94 15.68 -13.62 16.61
CA GLY A 94 16.85 -14.49 16.69
C GLY A 94 16.59 -15.91 16.15
N ALA A 95 15.47 -16.52 16.53
CA ALA A 95 15.08 -17.83 16.01
C ALA A 95 14.75 -17.79 14.50
N LEU A 96 14.13 -16.70 14.05
CA LEU A 96 13.84 -16.43 12.66
C LEU A 96 15.14 -16.28 11.85
N ALA A 97 16.14 -15.55 12.35
CA ALA A 97 17.45 -15.41 11.73
C ALA A 97 18.16 -16.76 11.56
N ALA A 98 18.11 -17.61 12.59
CA ALA A 98 18.73 -18.94 12.55
C ALA A 98 18.06 -19.92 11.56
N SER A 99 16.83 -19.64 11.12
CA SER A 99 16.04 -20.56 10.28
C SER A 99 15.43 -19.92 9.03
N VAL A 100 15.86 -18.69 8.68
CA VAL A 100 15.32 -17.90 7.55
C VAL A 100 15.42 -18.64 6.22
N ARG A 101 16.47 -19.45 6.06
CA ARG A 101 16.68 -20.34 4.90
C ARG A 101 16.76 -21.79 5.34
N LEU A 102 16.24 -22.66 4.50
CA LEU A 102 16.46 -24.11 4.59
C LEU A 102 17.91 -24.44 4.17
N PRO A 103 18.43 -25.64 4.50
CA PRO A 103 19.72 -26.11 4.00
C PRO A 103 19.85 -26.08 2.46
N SER A 104 18.72 -26.15 1.74
CA SER A 104 18.66 -26.00 0.28
C SER A 104 18.80 -24.55 -0.24
N GLY A 105 18.96 -23.56 0.64
CA GLY A 105 19.02 -22.14 0.31
C GLY A 105 17.66 -21.47 0.08
N ARG A 106 16.58 -22.25 -0.02
CA ARG A 106 15.21 -21.74 -0.17
C ARG A 106 14.76 -20.99 1.08
N VAL A 107 14.01 -19.90 0.89
CA VAL A 107 13.37 -19.16 1.98
C VAL A 107 12.38 -20.05 2.73
N ASN A 108 12.38 -19.94 4.05
CA ASN A 108 11.61 -20.83 4.92
C ASN A 108 10.36 -20.16 5.49
N HIS A 109 10.42 -18.88 5.88
CA HIS A 109 9.36 -18.26 6.67
C HIS A 109 8.43 -17.38 5.85
N TYR A 110 7.13 -17.57 6.08
CA TYR A 110 6.04 -16.82 5.45
C TYR A 110 5.32 -16.00 6.52
N LEU A 111 5.10 -14.72 6.23
CA LEU A 111 4.33 -13.82 7.07
C LEU A 111 2.86 -13.81 6.63
N PRO A 112 1.92 -13.70 7.57
CA PRO A 112 0.53 -13.42 7.25
C PRO A 112 0.42 -12.03 6.60
N THR A 113 -0.57 -11.90 5.71
CA THR A 113 -1.04 -10.60 5.21
C THR A 113 -2.19 -10.11 6.09
N LEU A 114 -2.72 -8.92 5.78
CA LEU A 114 -3.90 -8.41 6.49
C LEU A 114 -5.07 -9.39 6.36
N ALA A 115 -5.81 -9.57 7.46
CA ALA A 115 -7.04 -10.34 7.47
C ALA A 115 -8.23 -9.59 6.83
N GLY A 116 -8.02 -8.34 6.40
CA GLY A 116 -8.98 -7.53 5.65
C GLY A 116 -8.36 -6.18 5.24
N PRO A 117 -9.02 -5.41 4.36
CA PRO A 117 -8.61 -4.05 4.03
C PRO A 117 -8.52 -3.17 5.28
N LEU A 118 -7.60 -2.22 5.27
CA LEU A 118 -7.52 -1.20 6.32
C LEU A 118 -8.82 -0.39 6.34
N TRP A 119 -9.40 -0.19 7.52
CA TRP A 119 -10.49 0.75 7.69
C TRP A 119 -9.94 2.17 7.83
N MET A 120 -10.51 3.10 7.07
CA MET A 120 -10.21 4.52 7.11
C MET A 120 -11.52 5.28 6.86
N PRO A 121 -11.69 6.47 7.44
CA PRO A 121 -12.88 7.28 7.19
C PRO A 121 -12.95 7.74 5.73
N ASP A 122 -14.15 8.08 5.27
CA ASP A 122 -14.33 8.72 3.97
C ASP A 122 -13.54 10.03 3.90
N ALA A 123 -12.75 10.18 2.85
CA ALA A 123 -12.09 11.44 2.55
C ALA A 123 -13.02 12.34 1.72
N SER A 124 -12.98 13.65 1.96
CA SER A 124 -13.55 14.62 1.02
C SER A 124 -12.62 14.71 -0.18
N LEU A 125 -13.09 14.29 -1.35
CA LEU A 125 -12.30 14.19 -2.59
C LEU A 125 -12.91 15.11 -3.67
N PRO A 126 -12.12 16.02 -4.29
CA PRO A 126 -12.63 16.97 -5.27
C PRO A 126 -12.90 16.35 -6.65
N LEU A 127 -12.34 15.16 -6.91
CA LEU A 127 -12.58 14.36 -8.10
C LEU A 127 -12.86 12.91 -7.71
N ASP A 128 -13.72 12.23 -8.46
CA ASP A 128 -13.97 10.80 -8.29
C ASP A 128 -12.65 9.99 -8.33
N PRO A 129 -12.43 9.05 -7.40
CA PRO A 129 -11.18 8.29 -7.32
C PRO A 129 -10.88 7.49 -8.59
N TYR A 130 -11.90 6.88 -9.22
CA TYR A 130 -11.70 6.10 -10.44
C TYR A 130 -11.31 7.02 -11.59
N ALA A 131 -11.99 8.15 -11.77
CA ALA A 131 -11.64 9.14 -12.78
C ALA A 131 -10.22 9.68 -12.60
N LEU A 132 -9.80 9.97 -11.36
CA LEU A 132 -8.42 10.37 -11.08
C LEU A 132 -7.42 9.26 -11.45
N GLY A 133 -7.72 8.00 -11.10
CA GLY A 133 -6.86 6.86 -11.43
C GLY A 133 -6.66 6.69 -12.93
N VAL A 134 -7.74 6.83 -13.72
CA VAL A 134 -7.67 6.77 -15.18
C VAL A 134 -6.84 7.93 -15.74
N LEU A 135 -7.02 9.16 -15.23
CA LEU A 135 -6.23 10.32 -15.67
C LEU A 135 -4.74 10.23 -15.28
N LEU A 136 -4.44 9.61 -14.15
CA LEU A 136 -3.05 9.32 -13.78
C LEU A 136 -2.42 8.27 -14.70
N GLY A 137 -3.19 7.34 -15.26
CA GLY A 137 -2.70 6.45 -16.29
C GLY A 137 -2.63 7.08 -17.67
N ASP A 138 -3.77 7.09 -18.35
CA ASP A 138 -3.95 7.46 -19.76
C ASP A 138 -4.27 8.94 -19.99
N GLY A 139 -4.23 9.76 -18.92
CA GLY A 139 -4.46 11.19 -19.02
C GLY A 139 -3.25 11.96 -19.57
N GLY A 140 -3.52 12.85 -20.53
CA GLY A 140 -2.62 13.90 -20.96
C GLY A 140 -2.76 15.12 -20.06
N LEU A 141 -1.86 15.23 -19.07
CA LEU A 141 -1.94 16.24 -17.99
C LEU A 141 -0.84 17.31 -18.05
N SER A 142 0.05 17.26 -19.05
CA SER A 142 1.27 18.08 -19.02
C SER A 142 1.10 19.47 -19.60
N GLN A 143 0.33 19.64 -20.69
CA GLN A 143 0.22 20.89 -21.44
C GLN A 143 -1.14 20.99 -22.16
N GLY A 144 -1.55 22.22 -22.50
CA GLY A 144 -2.72 22.47 -23.34
C GLY A 144 -4.05 22.23 -22.62
N SER A 145 -4.76 21.16 -23.00
CA SER A 145 -6.04 20.74 -22.42
C SER A 145 -5.91 19.40 -21.71
N VAL A 146 -6.79 19.12 -20.75
CA VAL A 146 -6.90 17.78 -20.15
C VAL A 146 -7.37 16.80 -21.24
N MET A 147 -6.55 15.80 -21.53
CA MET A 147 -6.83 14.77 -22.53
C MET A 147 -6.96 13.40 -21.88
N LEU A 148 -7.74 12.52 -22.49
CA LEU A 148 -7.80 11.09 -22.22
C LEU A 148 -7.62 10.35 -23.55
N THR A 149 -6.67 9.42 -23.62
CA THR A 149 -6.44 8.58 -24.80
C THR A 149 -6.72 7.14 -24.42
N ASN A 150 -7.89 6.59 -24.77
CA ASN A 150 -8.26 5.24 -24.38
C ASN A 150 -9.29 4.62 -25.37
N PRO A 151 -9.06 3.39 -25.87
CA PRO A 151 -9.97 2.73 -26.81
C PRO A 151 -11.18 2.04 -26.13
N GLU A 152 -11.14 1.81 -24.82
CA GLU A 152 -12.15 1.04 -24.10
C GLU A 152 -13.33 1.93 -23.70
N GLN A 153 -14.46 1.79 -24.40
CA GLN A 153 -15.64 2.64 -24.17
C GLN A 153 -16.20 2.53 -22.74
N GLU A 154 -16.01 1.39 -22.06
CA GLU A 154 -16.36 1.22 -20.63
C GLU A 154 -15.62 2.25 -19.75
N ILE A 155 -14.32 2.47 -19.99
CA ILE A 155 -13.50 3.44 -19.26
C ILE A 155 -13.96 4.86 -19.60
N VAL A 156 -14.15 5.15 -20.89
CA VAL A 156 -14.59 6.47 -21.37
C VAL A 156 -15.94 6.85 -20.73
N ASN A 157 -16.91 5.93 -20.72
CA ASN A 157 -18.23 6.15 -20.13
C ASN A 157 -18.16 6.33 -18.60
N ALA A 158 -17.33 5.53 -17.92
CA ALA A 158 -17.14 5.65 -16.47
C ALA A 158 -16.51 7.00 -16.09
N VAL A 159 -15.51 7.46 -16.85
CA VAL A 159 -14.94 8.81 -16.66
C VAL A 159 -16.00 9.87 -16.94
N ALA A 160 -16.77 9.76 -18.03
CA ALA A 160 -17.82 10.72 -18.38
C ALA A 160 -18.82 10.95 -17.24
N ALA A 161 -19.27 9.87 -16.59
CA ALA A 161 -20.23 9.92 -15.48
C ALA A 161 -19.63 10.50 -14.19
N ALA A 162 -18.31 10.51 -14.08
CA ALA A 162 -17.56 10.92 -12.89
C ALA A 162 -16.97 12.33 -12.99
N LEU A 163 -17.23 13.05 -14.09
CA LEU A 163 -16.74 14.41 -14.29
C LEU A 163 -17.47 15.44 -13.42
N PRO A 164 -16.78 16.51 -13.01
CA PRO A 164 -17.43 17.65 -12.36
C PRO A 164 -18.54 18.25 -13.24
N GLN A 165 -19.52 18.87 -12.60
CA GLN A 165 -20.64 19.50 -13.29
C GLN A 165 -20.17 20.49 -14.36
N GLY A 166 -20.71 20.35 -15.57
CA GLY A 166 -20.39 21.19 -16.73
C GLY A 166 -19.11 20.80 -17.47
N VAL A 167 -18.39 19.74 -17.04
CA VAL A 167 -17.27 19.16 -17.80
C VAL A 167 -17.76 17.95 -18.58
N HIS A 168 -17.39 17.88 -19.85
CA HIS A 168 -17.81 16.83 -20.78
C HIS A 168 -16.62 16.28 -21.56
N LEU A 169 -16.71 15.02 -21.98
CA LEU A 169 -15.79 14.43 -22.95
C LEU A 169 -16.18 14.87 -24.35
N VAL A 170 -15.24 15.48 -25.07
CA VAL A 170 -15.34 15.83 -26.48
C VAL A 170 -14.38 14.94 -27.25
N GLN A 171 -14.89 13.99 -28.01
CA GLN A 171 -14.06 13.13 -28.86
C GLN A 171 -13.40 13.98 -29.95
N VAL A 172 -12.07 13.91 -30.05
CA VAL A 172 -11.28 14.67 -31.04
C VAL A 172 -10.62 13.77 -32.09
N SER A 173 -10.46 12.48 -31.80
CA SER A 173 -10.00 11.44 -32.72
C SER A 173 -10.67 10.11 -32.38
N ASP A 174 -10.25 9.01 -33.01
CA ASP A 174 -10.77 7.66 -32.77
C ASP A 174 -10.79 7.29 -31.27
N ILE A 175 -9.66 7.51 -30.59
CA ILE A 175 -9.49 7.12 -29.17
C ILE A 175 -9.08 8.29 -28.27
N ASP A 176 -8.96 9.51 -28.81
CA ASP A 176 -8.59 10.71 -28.06
C ASP A 176 -9.81 11.56 -27.71
N TYR A 177 -9.89 11.93 -26.44
CA TYR A 177 -10.97 12.74 -25.87
C TYR A 177 -10.42 13.94 -25.13
N ARG A 178 -10.97 15.12 -25.41
CA ARG A 178 -10.71 16.34 -24.65
C ARG A 178 -11.76 16.49 -23.55
N LEU A 179 -11.32 16.64 -22.31
CA LEU A 179 -12.21 16.92 -21.18
C LEU A 179 -12.40 18.43 -21.09
N SER A 180 -13.53 18.91 -21.59
CA SER A 180 -13.79 20.32 -21.82
C SER A 180 -15.04 20.79 -21.07
N ALA A 181 -14.99 22.01 -20.60
CA ALA A 181 -16.09 22.68 -19.91
C ALA A 181 -17.09 23.33 -20.90
N GLY A 182 -16.98 23.00 -22.20
CA GLY A 182 -17.69 23.68 -23.27
C GLY A 182 -17.08 25.06 -23.59
N ALA A 183 -17.20 25.49 -24.85
CA ALA A 183 -17.11 26.91 -25.15
C ALA A 183 -18.44 27.54 -24.72
N ASN A 184 -18.42 28.73 -24.14
CA ASN A 184 -19.66 29.47 -23.93
C ASN A 184 -20.49 29.49 -25.22
N THR A 185 -21.64 28.83 -25.21
CA THR A 185 -22.81 29.13 -26.06
C THR A 185 -23.46 30.46 -25.66
N VAL A 186 -22.86 31.21 -24.73
CA VAL A 186 -23.21 32.58 -24.36
C VAL A 186 -22.23 33.56 -25.04
N PRO A 187 -22.65 34.29 -26.08
CA PRO A 187 -21.83 35.32 -26.71
C PRO A 187 -21.37 36.35 -25.67
N GLY A 188 -20.05 36.60 -25.58
CA GLY A 188 -19.47 37.65 -24.74
C GLY A 188 -18.70 37.19 -23.50
N ARG A 189 -18.75 35.92 -23.09
CA ARG A 189 -17.88 35.38 -22.03
C ARG A 189 -16.68 34.63 -22.62
N ARG A 190 -15.53 35.28 -22.73
CA ARG A 190 -14.22 34.61 -22.86
C ARG A 190 -13.83 34.06 -21.48
N GLY A 191 -13.43 32.79 -21.41
CA GLY A 191 -12.69 32.26 -20.26
C GLY A 191 -13.51 31.55 -19.18
N TRP A 192 -14.46 30.67 -19.53
CA TRP A 192 -14.91 29.70 -18.54
C TRP A 192 -13.74 28.76 -18.22
N VAL A 193 -13.18 28.88 -17.02
CA VAL A 193 -12.07 28.05 -16.57
C VAL A 193 -12.61 26.64 -16.37
N ASN A 194 -11.94 25.65 -16.95
CA ASN A 194 -12.36 24.25 -16.84
C ASN A 194 -12.29 23.81 -15.37
N PRO A 195 -13.42 23.53 -14.68
CA PRO A 195 -13.40 23.18 -13.26
C PRO A 195 -12.49 21.98 -12.95
N LEU A 196 -12.43 21.02 -13.88
CA LEU A 196 -11.52 19.88 -13.75
C LEU A 196 -10.05 20.31 -13.76
N LEU A 197 -9.68 21.29 -14.57
CA LEU A 197 -8.30 21.78 -14.63
C LEU A 197 -7.88 22.42 -13.30
N ASP A 198 -8.78 23.15 -12.65
CA ASP A 198 -8.52 23.75 -11.34
C ASP A 198 -8.39 22.68 -10.26
N ILE A 199 -9.24 21.65 -10.28
CA ILE A 199 -9.10 20.49 -9.39
C ILE A 199 -7.75 19.80 -9.61
N LEU A 200 -7.35 19.55 -10.86
CA LEU A 200 -6.06 18.89 -11.16
C LEU A 200 -4.85 19.75 -10.74
N ARG A 201 -4.98 21.08 -10.75
CA ARG A 201 -3.97 22.00 -10.21
C ARG A 201 -3.92 21.96 -8.68
N GLU A 202 -5.07 21.98 -8.01
CA GLU A 202 -5.18 21.83 -6.54
C GLU A 202 -4.55 20.51 -6.10
N LEU A 203 -4.83 19.43 -6.82
CA LEU A 203 -4.27 18.11 -6.55
C LEU A 203 -2.78 17.98 -6.91
N GLY A 204 -2.17 18.99 -7.56
CA GLY A 204 -0.77 18.98 -7.94
C GLY A 204 -0.41 17.97 -9.04
N VAL A 205 -1.40 17.48 -9.80
CA VAL A 205 -1.19 16.49 -10.88
C VAL A 205 -1.15 17.13 -12.28
N TRP A 206 -1.61 18.38 -12.41
CA TRP A 206 -1.47 19.14 -13.65
C TRP A 206 -0.02 19.60 -13.86
N GLY A 207 0.46 19.49 -15.10
CA GLY A 207 1.84 19.77 -15.49
C GLY A 207 2.76 18.56 -15.41
N CYS A 208 2.34 17.47 -14.73
CA CYS A 208 3.15 16.27 -14.57
C CYS A 208 3.29 15.48 -15.88
N ARG A 209 4.49 14.94 -16.11
CA ARG A 209 4.73 13.91 -17.12
C ARG A 209 4.68 12.52 -16.48
N SER A 210 4.70 11.46 -17.28
CA SER A 210 4.57 10.07 -16.81
C SER A 210 5.54 9.67 -15.70
N TYR A 211 6.74 10.25 -15.66
CA TYR A 211 7.75 10.00 -14.63
C TYR A 211 7.65 10.92 -13.39
N ASP A 212 6.80 11.96 -13.43
CA ASP A 212 6.56 12.89 -12.33
C ASP A 212 5.21 12.67 -11.62
N LYS A 213 4.32 11.85 -12.21
CA LYS A 213 2.97 11.61 -11.68
C LYS A 213 3.06 11.03 -10.26
N ALA A 214 2.14 11.47 -9.40
CA ALA A 214 1.95 10.96 -8.06
C ALA A 214 0.45 11.01 -7.70
N ILE A 215 0.03 10.12 -6.81
CA ILE A 215 -1.30 10.13 -6.20
C ILE A 215 -1.30 11.20 -5.09
N PRO A 216 -2.27 12.12 -5.07
CA PRO A 216 -2.42 13.07 -3.97
C PRO A 216 -2.74 12.36 -2.66
N GLU A 217 -2.13 12.79 -1.55
CA GLU A 217 -2.18 12.10 -0.25
C GLU A 217 -3.61 11.83 0.25
N ARG A 218 -4.53 12.77 0.04
CA ARG A 218 -5.94 12.62 0.44
C ARG A 218 -6.65 11.41 -0.18
N TYR A 219 -6.15 10.89 -1.31
CA TYR A 219 -6.68 9.67 -1.93
C TYR A 219 -6.01 8.39 -1.41
N LEU A 220 -4.82 8.47 -0.80
CA LEU A 220 -4.10 7.31 -0.23
C LEU A 220 -4.70 6.84 1.09
N PHE A 221 -5.45 7.71 1.77
CA PHE A 221 -6.05 7.46 3.09
C PHE A 221 -7.57 7.61 3.10
N GLY A 222 -8.21 7.53 1.93
CA GLY A 222 -9.68 7.46 1.83
C GLY A 222 -10.22 6.10 2.29
N SER A 223 -11.55 5.98 2.28
CA SER A 223 -12.23 4.73 2.62
C SER A 223 -11.84 3.57 1.68
N ILE A 224 -12.24 2.36 2.05
CA ILE A 224 -11.92 1.15 1.29
C ILE A 224 -12.41 1.29 -0.15
N GLU A 225 -13.64 1.81 -0.32
CA GLU A 225 -14.31 2.02 -1.59
C GLU A 225 -13.56 3.07 -2.43
N GLN A 226 -13.13 4.18 -1.81
CA GLN A 226 -12.38 5.23 -2.47
C GLN A 226 -11.02 4.75 -2.97
N ARG A 227 -10.26 4.03 -2.12
CA ARG A 227 -8.96 3.45 -2.51
C ARG A 227 -9.10 2.36 -3.56
N LEU A 228 -10.12 1.51 -3.45
CA LEU A 228 -10.42 0.48 -4.45
C LEU A 228 -10.75 1.12 -5.80
N ALA A 229 -11.60 2.15 -5.83
CA ALA A 229 -11.95 2.87 -7.05
C ALA A 229 -10.72 3.52 -7.69
N LEU A 230 -9.84 4.17 -6.92
CA LEU A 230 -8.58 4.71 -7.42
C LEU A 230 -7.66 3.64 -8.01
N MET A 231 -7.47 2.54 -7.28
CA MET A 231 -6.65 1.41 -7.75
C MET A 231 -7.21 0.83 -9.04
N GLN A 232 -8.53 0.66 -9.15
CA GLN A 232 -9.18 0.17 -10.37
C GLN A 232 -8.95 1.09 -11.55
N GLY A 233 -9.02 2.43 -11.37
CA GLY A 233 -8.74 3.38 -12.45
C GLY A 233 -7.32 3.24 -12.98
N LEU A 234 -6.34 3.12 -12.09
CA LEU A 234 -4.92 2.91 -12.45
C LEU A 234 -4.67 1.54 -13.11
N PHE A 235 -5.39 0.50 -12.68
CA PHE A 235 -5.21 -0.85 -13.20
C PHE A 235 -5.94 -1.06 -14.52
N ASP A 236 -7.07 -0.40 -14.73
CA ASP A 236 -7.80 -0.44 -16.00
C ASP A 236 -7.04 0.28 -17.13
N THR A 237 -6.14 1.22 -16.82
CA THR A 237 -5.21 1.83 -17.79
C THR A 237 -3.92 1.01 -17.92
N ASP A 238 -3.04 1.08 -16.91
CA ASP A 238 -1.66 0.59 -16.98
C ASP A 238 -1.46 -0.80 -16.35
N GLY A 239 -2.54 -1.38 -15.83
CA GLY A 239 -2.56 -2.74 -15.29
C GLY A 239 -2.75 -3.79 -16.38
N SER A 240 -2.32 -5.01 -16.09
CA SER A 240 -2.54 -6.19 -16.94
C SER A 240 -2.99 -7.38 -16.10
N ALA A 241 -3.85 -8.20 -16.70
CA ALA A 241 -4.47 -9.36 -16.08
C ALA A 241 -4.15 -10.61 -16.91
N ALA A 242 -3.67 -11.67 -16.26
CA ALA A 242 -3.51 -12.98 -16.89
C ALA A 242 -3.58 -14.11 -15.86
N ARG A 243 -4.64 -14.93 -15.92
CA ARG A 243 -4.86 -16.05 -14.97
C ARG A 243 -4.90 -15.53 -13.52
N THR A 244 -3.91 -15.85 -12.70
CA THR A 244 -3.80 -15.37 -11.31
C THR A 244 -2.84 -14.18 -11.17
N SER A 245 -2.30 -13.66 -12.28
CA SER A 245 -1.30 -12.60 -12.29
C SER A 245 -1.94 -11.25 -12.57
N VAL A 246 -1.68 -10.30 -11.67
CA VAL A 246 -1.93 -8.88 -11.87
C VAL A 246 -0.57 -8.20 -11.94
N GLU A 247 -0.29 -7.45 -13.01
CA GLU A 247 0.89 -6.60 -13.10
C GLU A 247 0.49 -5.14 -13.32
N PHE A 248 1.25 -4.21 -12.77
CA PHE A 248 1.16 -2.78 -13.04
C PHE A 248 2.56 -2.26 -13.36
N SER A 249 2.69 -1.25 -14.21
CA SER A 249 3.99 -0.64 -14.51
C SER A 249 3.88 0.87 -14.54
N SER A 250 4.88 1.57 -14.00
CA SER A 250 4.97 3.03 -14.07
C SER A 250 6.40 3.49 -14.33
N ALA A 251 6.56 4.67 -14.93
CA ALA A 251 7.84 5.36 -15.03
C ALA A 251 8.13 6.25 -13.80
N SER A 252 7.12 6.54 -12.98
CA SER A 252 7.26 7.30 -11.75
C SER A 252 7.51 6.35 -10.56
N LYS A 253 8.63 6.55 -9.88
CA LYS A 253 8.96 5.80 -8.65
C LYS A 253 7.94 6.06 -7.56
N GLN A 254 7.57 7.33 -7.38
CA GLN A 254 6.62 7.76 -6.37
C GLN A 254 5.23 7.15 -6.62
N LEU A 255 4.75 7.16 -7.86
CA LEU A 255 3.48 6.51 -8.20
C LEU A 255 3.53 5.00 -7.93
N ALA A 256 4.64 4.33 -8.28
CA ALA A 256 4.78 2.90 -8.02
C ALA A 256 4.76 2.57 -6.51
N GLU A 257 5.43 3.38 -5.68
CA GLU A 257 5.41 3.24 -4.21
C GLU A 257 4.02 3.49 -3.63
N GLN A 258 3.30 4.49 -4.14
CA GLN A 258 1.94 4.80 -3.72
C GLN A 258 0.92 3.75 -4.18
N VAL A 259 1.10 3.14 -5.35
CA VAL A 259 0.32 1.97 -5.78
C VAL A 259 0.62 0.76 -4.91
N ALA A 260 1.89 0.56 -4.50
CA ALA A 260 2.23 -0.49 -3.53
C ALA A 260 1.47 -0.29 -2.23
N TRP A 261 1.43 0.94 -1.73
CA TRP A 261 0.64 1.30 -0.56
C TRP A 261 -0.85 0.99 -0.76
N LEU A 262 -1.48 1.41 -1.86
CA LEU A 262 -2.88 1.10 -2.14
C LEU A 262 -3.15 -0.41 -2.08
N VAL A 263 -2.33 -1.21 -2.77
CA VAL A 263 -2.47 -2.68 -2.78
C VAL A 263 -2.33 -3.26 -1.37
N GLN A 264 -1.32 -2.83 -0.61
CA GLN A 264 -1.09 -3.32 0.76
C GLN A 264 -2.20 -2.89 1.71
N SER A 265 -2.70 -1.67 1.56
CA SER A 265 -3.79 -1.11 2.34
C SER A 265 -5.14 -1.81 2.10
N LEU A 266 -5.27 -2.51 0.97
CA LEU A 266 -6.43 -3.35 0.62
C LEU A 266 -6.18 -4.84 0.93
N GLY A 267 -5.10 -5.18 1.65
CA GLY A 267 -4.77 -6.55 2.06
C GLY A 267 -3.99 -7.36 1.03
N GLY A 268 -3.58 -6.73 -0.07
CA GLY A 268 -2.74 -7.35 -1.09
C GLY A 268 -1.24 -7.31 -0.80
N VAL A 269 -0.47 -7.87 -1.73
CA VAL A 269 0.99 -7.81 -1.76
C VAL A 269 1.40 -7.31 -3.14
N ALA A 270 2.27 -6.29 -3.16
CA ALA A 270 2.84 -5.76 -4.39
C ALA A 270 4.37 -5.88 -4.34
N ARG A 271 4.95 -6.65 -5.26
CA ARG A 271 6.40 -6.76 -5.41
C ARG A 271 6.87 -5.92 -6.58
N THR A 272 7.68 -4.90 -6.29
CA THR A 272 8.23 -4.00 -7.31
C THR A 272 9.60 -4.48 -7.78
N THR A 273 9.84 -4.35 -9.08
CA THR A 273 11.13 -4.61 -9.73
C THR A 273 11.46 -3.43 -10.64
N GLU A 274 12.71 -2.99 -10.62
CA GLU A 274 13.19 -1.94 -11.52
C GLU A 274 13.64 -2.55 -12.85
N ARG A 275 13.32 -1.87 -13.96
CA ARG A 275 13.72 -2.24 -15.31
C ARG A 275 14.27 -1.02 -16.04
N HIS A 276 15.31 -1.23 -16.84
CA HIS A 276 15.87 -0.22 -17.74
C HIS A 276 15.52 -0.59 -19.19
N PRO A 277 14.34 -0.16 -19.70
CA PRO A 277 13.95 -0.45 -21.07
C PRO A 277 14.81 0.35 -22.05
N TRP A 278 14.77 -0.07 -23.30
CA TRP A 278 15.35 0.64 -24.43
C TRP A 278 14.37 0.56 -25.60
N PHE A 279 14.44 1.53 -26.51
CA PHE A 279 13.61 1.58 -27.70
C PHE A 279 14.45 2.02 -28.90
N THR A 280 14.00 1.72 -30.11
CA THR A 280 14.64 2.16 -31.34
C THR A 280 13.85 3.32 -31.92
N TYR A 281 14.49 4.47 -32.13
CA TYR A 281 13.90 5.62 -32.79
C TYR A 281 14.77 6.04 -33.97
N ARG A 282 14.19 6.06 -35.17
CA ARG A 282 14.90 6.38 -36.43
C ARG A 282 16.19 5.58 -36.63
N GLY A 283 16.17 4.29 -36.29
CA GLY A 283 17.32 3.37 -36.43
C GLY A 283 18.33 3.44 -35.28
N GLU A 284 18.20 4.38 -34.35
CA GLU A 284 19.09 4.50 -33.19
C GLU A 284 18.46 3.87 -31.94
N ARG A 285 19.25 3.07 -31.21
CA ARG A 285 18.86 2.56 -29.90
C ARG A 285 18.99 3.65 -28.85
N ARG A 286 17.89 3.96 -28.17
CA ARG A 286 17.82 4.94 -27.08
C ARG A 286 17.37 4.25 -25.80
N ASN A 287 17.90 4.72 -24.68
CA ASN A 287 17.44 4.25 -23.37
C ASN A 287 16.06 4.85 -23.09
N GLY A 288 15.13 4.00 -22.65
CA GLY A 288 13.88 4.45 -22.09
C GLY A 288 14.06 4.92 -20.65
N HIS A 289 13.05 5.59 -20.13
CA HIS A 289 12.99 5.87 -18.69
C HIS A 289 12.92 4.57 -17.89
N VAL A 290 13.42 4.62 -16.65
CA VAL A 290 13.30 3.52 -15.69
C VAL A 290 11.82 3.13 -15.56
N SER A 291 11.54 1.83 -15.56
CA SER A 291 10.20 1.27 -15.41
C SER A 291 10.13 0.46 -14.13
N TYR A 292 9.22 0.84 -13.24
CA TYR A 292 8.89 0.14 -12.02
C TYR A 292 7.75 -0.83 -12.31
N ARG A 293 8.08 -2.10 -12.50
CA ARG A 293 7.11 -3.17 -12.72
C ARG A 293 6.73 -3.82 -11.39
N MET A 294 5.44 -3.87 -11.13
CA MET A 294 4.85 -4.46 -9.94
C MET A 294 4.14 -5.76 -10.28
N ARG A 295 4.41 -6.81 -9.50
CA ARG A 295 3.58 -8.03 -9.47
C ARG A 295 2.70 -8.00 -8.25
N ILE A 296 1.40 -8.16 -8.46
CA ILE A 296 0.38 -7.91 -7.47
C ILE A 296 -0.40 -9.19 -7.22
N SER A 297 -0.70 -9.44 -5.94
CA SER A 297 -1.58 -10.50 -5.48
C SER A 297 -2.55 -9.89 -4.47
N LEU A 298 -3.84 -9.97 -4.77
CA LEU A 298 -4.91 -9.42 -3.93
C LEU A 298 -5.80 -10.55 -3.39
N PRO A 299 -6.46 -10.35 -2.24
CA PRO A 299 -7.56 -11.21 -1.80
C PRO A 299 -8.66 -11.31 -2.86
N ASN A 300 -9.35 -12.45 -2.95
CA ASN A 300 -10.35 -12.70 -4.00
C ASN A 300 -11.58 -11.77 -3.92
N ASP A 301 -11.85 -11.23 -2.74
CA ASP A 301 -12.91 -10.26 -2.45
C ASP A 301 -12.54 -8.81 -2.82
N ILE A 302 -11.29 -8.56 -3.24
CA ILE A 302 -10.82 -7.25 -3.70
C ILE A 302 -10.62 -7.28 -5.22
N PRO A 303 -11.62 -6.86 -6.02
CA PRO A 303 -11.55 -6.92 -7.47
C PRO A 303 -10.55 -5.88 -8.02
N PRO A 304 -9.44 -6.30 -8.66
CA PRO A 304 -8.40 -5.39 -9.13
C PRO A 304 -8.82 -4.50 -10.30
N PHE A 305 -9.79 -4.94 -11.10
CA PHE A 305 -10.20 -4.28 -12.34
C PHE A 305 -11.71 -4.00 -12.32
N ARG A 306 -12.12 -2.89 -12.91
CA ARG A 306 -13.52 -2.61 -13.21
C ARG A 306 -13.85 -2.99 -14.66
N LEU A 307 -12.88 -2.84 -15.57
CA LEU A 307 -12.99 -3.23 -16.99
C LEU A 307 -13.27 -4.73 -17.14
N ALA A 308 -14.39 -5.06 -17.80
CA ALA A 308 -14.90 -6.43 -17.89
C ALA A 308 -13.86 -7.40 -18.46
N ARG A 309 -13.22 -7.04 -19.58
CA ARG A 309 -12.22 -7.89 -20.25
C ARG A 309 -11.04 -8.27 -19.34
N LYS A 310 -10.58 -7.35 -18.48
CA LYS A 310 -9.46 -7.61 -17.55
C LYS A 310 -9.93 -8.44 -16.34
N ARG A 311 -11.12 -8.14 -15.81
CA ARG A 311 -11.75 -8.92 -14.73
C ARG A 311 -11.98 -10.37 -15.16
N ASP A 312 -12.55 -10.59 -16.33
CA ASP A 312 -12.95 -11.91 -16.81
C ASP A 312 -11.74 -12.77 -17.23
N ALA A 313 -10.58 -12.13 -17.47
CA ALA A 313 -9.30 -12.81 -17.68
C ALA A 313 -8.66 -13.36 -16.39
N LEU A 314 -9.17 -12.97 -15.21
CA LEU A 314 -8.66 -13.41 -13.93
C LEU A 314 -9.32 -14.69 -13.41
N GLN A 315 -8.51 -15.51 -12.76
CA GLN A 315 -8.92 -16.70 -12.03
C GLN A 315 -8.68 -16.46 -10.54
N PRO A 316 -9.60 -16.92 -9.66
CA PRO A 316 -9.45 -16.75 -8.23
C PRO A 316 -8.24 -17.54 -7.71
N LEU A 317 -7.62 -17.03 -6.66
CA LEU A 317 -6.60 -17.77 -5.92
C LEU A 317 -7.26 -18.94 -5.18
N THR A 318 -6.81 -20.16 -5.46
CA THR A 318 -7.42 -21.39 -4.92
C THR A 318 -6.65 -21.98 -3.75
N ARG A 319 -5.32 -21.86 -3.76
CA ARG A 319 -4.46 -22.60 -2.81
C ARG A 319 -3.94 -21.74 -1.66
N PHE A 320 -3.55 -20.51 -1.96
CA PHE A 320 -2.92 -19.63 -0.98
C PHE A 320 -3.41 -18.20 -1.18
N ALA A 321 -3.85 -17.58 -0.09
CA ALA A 321 -4.02 -16.14 -0.02
C ALA A 321 -2.68 -15.42 -0.30
N PRO A 322 -2.71 -14.11 -0.61
CA PRO A 322 -1.50 -13.30 -0.72
C PRO A 322 -0.62 -13.50 0.52
N TYR A 323 0.68 -13.64 0.31
CA TYR A 323 1.64 -13.90 1.39
C TYR A 323 2.93 -13.14 1.15
N ARG A 324 3.67 -12.93 2.22
CA ARG A 324 5.02 -12.37 2.20
C ARG A 324 6.00 -13.40 2.72
N GLN A 325 7.26 -13.28 2.34
CA GLN A 325 8.34 -14.14 2.83
C GLN A 325 9.40 -13.28 3.51
N VAL A 326 9.98 -13.81 4.58
CA VAL A 326 11.19 -13.23 5.18
C VAL A 326 12.37 -13.70 4.34
N LEU A 327 13.04 -12.77 3.65
CA LEU A 327 14.16 -13.06 2.77
C LEU A 327 15.49 -13.12 3.52
N GLU A 328 15.63 -12.24 4.51
CA GLU A 328 16.86 -12.04 5.25
C GLU A 328 16.54 -11.46 6.62
N VAL A 329 17.36 -11.81 7.61
CA VAL A 329 17.41 -11.16 8.92
C VAL A 329 18.87 -10.90 9.18
N ARG A 330 19.27 -9.62 9.24
CA ARG A 330 20.68 -9.23 9.38
C ARG A 330 20.87 -8.30 10.58
N PRO A 331 21.97 -8.43 11.34
CA PRO A 331 22.28 -7.48 12.39
C PRO A 331 22.52 -6.09 11.80
N VAL A 332 22.07 -5.06 12.51
CA VAL A 332 22.32 -3.64 12.20
C VAL A 332 22.84 -2.94 13.46
N PRO A 333 23.39 -1.71 13.37
CA PRO A 333 23.88 -1.01 14.54
C PRO A 333 22.84 -0.95 15.67
N ALA A 334 23.31 -1.14 16.91
CA ALA A 334 22.47 -1.01 18.08
C ALA A 334 21.82 0.37 18.12
N ALA A 335 20.57 0.42 18.56
CA ALA A 335 19.79 1.65 18.57
C ALA A 335 18.82 1.67 19.74
N GLU A 336 18.30 2.86 20.03
CA GLU A 336 17.21 3.05 20.98
C GLU A 336 15.95 2.28 20.53
N ALA A 337 15.33 1.58 21.48
CA ALA A 337 14.22 0.67 21.23
C ALA A 337 13.01 0.93 22.13
N VAL A 338 11.81 0.82 21.56
CA VAL A 338 10.53 1.01 22.25
C VAL A 338 9.60 -0.17 22.02
N GLY A 339 8.92 -0.61 23.07
CA GLY A 339 7.85 -1.60 23.00
C GLY A 339 6.48 -0.92 23.01
N ILE A 340 5.58 -1.36 22.13
CA ILE A 340 4.21 -0.86 22.03
C ILE A 340 3.25 -1.97 22.43
N ALA A 341 2.38 -1.73 23.40
CA ALA A 341 1.27 -2.62 23.75
C ALA A 341 -0.03 -2.06 23.17
N VAL A 342 -0.89 -2.94 22.65
CA VAL A 342 -2.18 -2.56 22.01
C VAL A 342 -3.33 -3.34 22.61
N ASP A 343 -4.53 -2.78 22.57
CA ASP A 343 -5.77 -3.49 22.92
C ASP A 343 -6.26 -4.31 21.72
N ALA A 344 -5.55 -5.40 21.41
CA ALA A 344 -5.92 -6.37 20.40
C ALA A 344 -5.86 -7.77 21.01
N GLY A 345 -6.88 -8.60 20.76
CA GLY A 345 -6.96 -9.93 21.39
C GLY A 345 -5.82 -10.89 21.03
N ASP A 346 -5.05 -10.57 19.99
CA ASP A 346 -3.86 -11.30 19.51
C ASP A 346 -2.54 -10.53 19.74
N ASP A 347 -2.58 -9.36 20.41
CA ASP A 347 -1.46 -8.43 20.60
C ASP A 347 -0.76 -8.02 19.28
N LEU A 348 -1.40 -8.17 18.12
CA LEU A 348 -0.82 -7.81 16.82
C LEU A 348 -1.29 -6.44 16.35
N PHE A 349 -0.35 -5.66 15.82
CA PHE A 349 -0.63 -4.42 15.11
C PHE A 349 0.23 -4.30 13.85
N LEU A 350 0.03 -3.23 13.09
CA LEU A 350 0.66 -3.03 11.79
C LEU A 350 1.82 -2.04 11.85
N THR A 351 2.97 -2.48 11.34
CA THR A 351 4.14 -1.62 11.08
C THR A 351 4.29 -1.35 9.57
N ALA A 352 5.42 -0.76 9.17
CA ALA A 352 5.79 -0.43 7.79
C ALA A 352 5.28 -1.46 6.78
N GLY A 353 4.70 -0.97 5.68
CA GLY A 353 4.15 -1.81 4.61
C GLY A 353 2.96 -2.67 5.04
N CYS A 354 2.22 -2.32 6.09
CA CYS A 354 1.14 -3.12 6.66
C CYS A 354 1.61 -4.51 7.10
N VAL A 355 2.81 -4.62 7.67
CA VAL A 355 3.35 -5.90 8.16
C VAL A 355 2.79 -6.16 9.57
N PRO A 356 2.12 -7.30 9.81
CA PRO A 356 1.72 -7.72 11.15
C PRO A 356 2.93 -7.91 12.06
N THR A 357 2.91 -7.30 13.24
CA THR A 357 3.97 -7.37 14.23
C THR A 357 3.38 -7.47 15.63
N HIS A 358 4.04 -8.22 16.52
CA HIS A 358 3.58 -8.34 17.91
C HIS A 358 3.94 -7.09 18.71
N GLY A 359 3.00 -6.68 19.54
CA GLY A 359 3.23 -5.76 20.63
C GLY A 359 3.98 -6.38 21.80
N CYS A 360 4.36 -5.52 22.71
CA CYS A 360 4.83 -5.94 24.02
C CYS A 360 3.64 -6.49 24.81
N PRO A 361 3.72 -7.70 25.39
CA PRO A 361 2.68 -8.21 26.28
C PRO A 361 2.43 -7.24 27.42
N ARG A 362 1.17 -7.04 27.80
CA ARG A 362 0.82 -6.25 28.98
C ARG A 362 1.47 -6.88 30.22
N VAL A 363 2.32 -6.12 30.90
CA VAL A 363 2.80 -6.49 32.23
C VAL A 363 1.70 -6.14 33.21
N ASN A 364 0.83 -7.10 33.53
CA ASN A 364 -0.08 -6.95 34.66
C ASN A 364 0.74 -6.89 35.95
N VAL A 365 1.01 -5.69 36.45
CA VAL A 365 1.50 -5.52 37.82
C VAL A 365 0.33 -5.89 38.73
N ARG A 366 0.22 -7.17 39.09
CA ARG A 366 -0.56 -7.55 40.27
C ARG A 366 0.17 -6.94 41.46
N THR A 367 -0.31 -5.81 41.96
CA THR A 367 0.04 -5.38 43.32
C THR A 367 -0.33 -6.52 44.25
N ALA A 368 0.69 -7.16 44.82
CA ALA A 368 0.50 -8.10 45.91
C ALA A 368 0.11 -7.31 47.18
N GLU A 369 -1.11 -6.80 47.20
CA GLU A 369 -1.79 -6.34 48.41
C GLU A 369 -3.07 -7.15 48.52
N GLY A 370 -2.96 -8.28 49.21
CA GLY A 370 -4.06 -9.22 49.38
C GLY A 370 -3.65 -10.49 50.10
N ALA A 371 -2.79 -10.36 51.11
CA ALA A 371 -2.63 -11.37 52.15
C ALA A 371 -2.94 -10.72 53.50
N ILE A 372 -3.63 -11.47 54.35
CA ILE A 372 -4.07 -11.18 55.72
C ILE A 372 -5.46 -10.52 55.82
N ARG A 373 -6.50 -11.36 55.81
CA ARG A 373 -7.41 -11.49 56.96
C ARG A 373 -7.77 -12.95 57.16
#